data_AF-A0A661G6P0-F1
#
_entry.id   AF-A0A661G6P0-F1
#
_cell.length_a   1.000
_cell.length_b   1.000
_cell.length_c   1.000
_cell.angle_alpha   90.00
_cell.angle_beta   90.00
_cell.angle_gamma   90.00
#
_symmetry.space_group_name_H-M   'P 1'
#
loop_
_entity.id
_entity.type
_entity.pdbx_description
1 polymer ?
#
loop_
_entity_poly.entity_id
_entity_poly.type
_entity_poly.pdbx_seq_one_letter_code
_entity_poly.pdbx_strand_id
1 'polypeptide(L)' 'ELLVIDEELRTLIHDAASEQDLTSHVRAGTPGLHQDGLRRVLRGDTSLEEVLRVTREE' A
#
# COMPACT_ATOMS: atom_id res chain seq x y z
N GLU A 1 -4.33 -3.39 1.08
CA GLU A 1 -2.86 -3.40 0.95
C GLU A 1 -2.35 -4.57 1.77
N LEU A 2 -1.49 -5.42 1.20
CA LEU A 2 -0.92 -6.56 1.92
C LEU A 2 0.59 -6.40 1.89
N LEU A 3 1.14 -6.13 3.05
CA LEU A 3 2.54 -5.77 3.24
C LEU A 3 3.31 -7.04 3.60
N VAL A 4 4.24 -7.44 2.75
CA VAL A 4 5.09 -8.61 2.99
C VAL A 4 6.32 -8.14 3.76
N ILE A 5 6.55 -8.74 4.93
CA ILE A 5 7.74 -8.45 5.75
C ILE A 5 8.89 -9.34 5.26
N ASP A 6 9.76 -8.77 4.44
CA ASP A 6 11.02 -9.38 4.05
C ASP A 6 12.12 -9.17 5.12
N GLU A 7 13.31 -9.70 4.86
CA GLU A 7 14.44 -9.63 5.81
C GLU A 7 14.93 -8.19 6.03
N GLU A 8 14.90 -7.37 4.97
CA GLU A 8 15.34 -5.98 5.01
C GLU A 8 14.38 -5.12 5.83
N LEU A 9 13.07 -5.26 5.61
CA LEU A 9 12.05 -4.58 6.42
C LEU A 9 12.12 -5.01 7.88
N ARG A 10 12.40 -6.28 8.17
CA ARG A 10 12.58 -6.77 9.54
C ARG A 10 13.76 -6.09 10.23
N THR A 11 14.85 -5.89 9.51
CA THR A 11 16.05 -5.21 10.02
C THR A 11 15.73 -3.75 10.33
N LEU A 12 15.08 -3.05 9.39
CA LEU A 12 14.66 -1.65 9.57
C LEU A 12 13.71 -1.47 10.78
N ILE A 13 12.78 -2.41 10.99
CA ILE A 13 11.90 -2.41 12.17
C ILE A 13 12.71 -2.59 13.45
N HIS A 14 13.66 -3.53 13.46
CA HIS A 14 14.50 -3.80 14.63
C HIS A 14 15.38 -2.60 15.00
N ASP A 15 15.88 -1.88 13.99
CA ASP A 15 16.72 -0.69 14.16
C ASP A 15 15.91 0.57 14.49
N ALA A 16 14.58 0.47 14.62
CA ALA A 16 13.66 1.59 14.83
C ALA A 16 13.86 2.71 13.78
N ALA A 17 14.05 2.31 12.52
CA ALA A 17 14.21 3.22 11.39
C ALA A 17 13.01 4.17 11.26
N SER A 18 13.21 5.30 10.59
CA SER A 18 12.15 6.30 10.43
C SER A 18 10.99 5.73 9.60
N GLU A 19 9.78 6.23 9.84
CA GLU A 19 8.61 5.87 9.04
C GLU A 19 8.82 6.14 7.55
N GLN A 20 9.59 7.18 7.21
CA GLN A 20 9.96 7.51 5.84
C GLN A 20 10.82 6.42 5.20
N ASP A 21 11.80 5.88 5.94
CA ASP A 21 12.68 4.82 5.46
C ASP A 21 11.89 3.51 5.26
N LEU A 22 11.06 3.15 6.25
CA LEU A 22 10.16 2.00 6.16
C LEU A 22 9.21 2.12 4.97
N THR A 23 8.58 3.29 4.80
CA THR A 23 7.63 3.54 3.70
C THR A 23 8.34 3.47 2.35
N SER A 24 9.55 4.01 2.24
CA SER A 24 10.33 3.99 0.99
C SER A 24 10.63 2.56 0.55
N HIS A 25 11.02 1.69 1.50
CA HIS A 25 11.25 0.26 1.24
C HIS A 25 9.97 -0.45 0.78
N VAL A 26 8.85 -0.23 1.48
CA VAL A 26 7.57 -0.89 1.20
C VAL A 26 6.94 -0.46 -0.13
N ARG A 27 7.04 0.84 -0.47
CA ARG A 27 6.46 1.42 -1.70
C ARG A 27 7.04 0.82 -2.97
N ALA A 28 8.26 0.27 -2.91
CA ALA A 28 8.92 -0.34 -4.06
C ALA A 28 8.29 -1.68 -4.47
N GLY A 29 7.75 -2.44 -3.50
CA GLY A 29 7.26 -3.81 -3.74
C GLY A 29 5.75 -3.99 -3.65
N THR A 30 5.01 -3.04 -3.04
CA THR A 30 3.60 -3.26 -2.68
C THR A 30 2.65 -2.39 -3.51
N PRO A 31 1.70 -2.97 -4.26
CA PRO A 31 0.65 -2.20 -4.91
C PRO A 31 -0.21 -1.50 -3.86
N GLY A 32 -0.33 -0.18 -3.96
CA GLY A 32 -1.12 0.61 -3.02
C GLY A 32 -2.62 0.33 -3.11
N LEU A 33 -3.36 0.69 -2.06
CA LEU A 33 -4.82 0.50 -1.96
C LEU A 33 -5.57 1.11 -3.16
N HIS A 34 -5.13 2.26 -3.66
CA HIS A 34 -5.70 2.92 -4.83
C HIS A 34 -5.56 2.10 -6.11
N GLN A 35 -4.37 1.54 -6.38
CA GLN A 35 -4.15 0.70 -7.55
C GLN A 35 -4.99 -0.58 -7.49
N ASP A 36 -5.13 -1.16 -6.31
CA ASP A 36 -5.99 -2.33 -6.13
C ASP A 36 -7.47 -2.01 -6.35
N GLY A 37 -7.93 -0.86 -5.84
CA GLY A 37 -9.26 -0.33 -6.11
C GLY A 37 -9.53 -0.17 -7.60
N LEU A 38 -8.58 0.40 -8.36
CA LEU A 38 -8.70 0.53 -9.81
C LEU A 38 -8.84 -0.84 -10.51
N ARG A 39 -8.11 -1.87 -10.06
CA ARG A 39 -8.28 -3.24 -10.60
C ARG A 39 -9.68 -3.79 -10.37
N ARG A 40 -10.26 -3.54 -9.19
CA ARG A 40 -11.63 -3.95 -8.85
C ARG A 40 -12.67 -3.22 -9.70
N VAL A 41 -12.45 -1.93 -10.00
CA VAL A 41 -13.28 -1.17 -10.92
C VAL A 41 -13.24 -1.77 -12.33
N LEU A 42 -12.05 -2.10 -12.83
CA LEU A 42 -11.89 -2.72 -14.16
C LEU A 42 -12.55 -4.10 -14.27
N ARG A 43 -12.70 -4.81 -13.14
CA ARG A 43 -13.41 -6.10 -13.08
C ARG A 43 -14.93 -5.95 -12.93
N GLY A 44 -15.42 -4.73 -12.64
CA GLY A 44 -16.83 -4.46 -12.38
C GLY A 44 -17.28 -4.76 -10.94
N ASP A 45 -16.34 -4.99 -10.03
CA ASP A 45 -16.64 -5.34 -8.63
C ASP A 45 -17.03 -4.12 -7.77
N THR A 46 -16.67 -2.91 -8.20
CA THR A 46 -16.95 -1.65 -7.49
C THR A 46 -16.96 -0.45 -8.44
N SER A 47 -17.42 0.71 -7.97
CA SER A 47 -17.41 1.96 -8.73
C SER A 47 -16.11 2.76 -8.49
N LEU A 48 -15.74 3.57 -9.47
CA LEU A 48 -14.61 4.50 -9.33
C LEU A 48 -14.86 5.52 -8.21
N GLU A 49 -16.10 5.97 -8.05
CA GLU A 49 -16.51 6.89 -6.99
C GLU A 49 -16.22 6.31 -5.60
N GLU A 50 -16.55 5.03 -5.39
CA GLU A 50 -16.31 4.33 -4.14
C GLU A 50 -14.81 4.22 -3.82
N VAL A 51 -13.99 3.89 -4.83
CA VAL A 51 -12.52 3.85 -4.66
C VAL A 51 -11.98 5.22 -4.30
N LEU A 52 -12.39 6.27 -5.01
CA LEU A 52 -11.93 7.63 -4.74
C LEU A 52 -12.37 8.15 -3.37
N ARG A 53 -13.56 7.77 -2.90
CA ARG A 53 -14.04 8.13 -1.56
C ARG A 53 -13.15 7.53 -0.47
N VAL A 54 -12.80 6.25 -0.59
CA VAL A 54 -12.06 5.52 0.45
C VAL A 54 -10.55 5.77 0.39
N THR A 55 -9.98 6.11 -0.77
CA THR A 55 -8.53 6.32 -0.91
C THR A 55 -8.10 7.79 -0.89
N ARG A 56 -9.00 8.74 -0.61
CA ARG A 56 -8.68 10.18 -0.49
C ARG A 56 -8.73 10.70 0.96
N GLU A 57 -9.17 9.88 1.90
CA GLU A 57 -9.22 10.23 3.32
C GLU A 57 -7.93 9.89 4.08
N GLU A 58 -6.87 9.45 3.38
CA GLU A 58 -5.49 9.38 3.88
C GLU A 58 -4.53 10.24 3.05
#